data_AF-A0A2W5A2Q5-F1
#
_entry.id   AF-A0A2W5A2Q5-F1
#
_cell.length_a   1.000
_cell.length_b   1.000
_cell.length_c   1.000
_cell.angle_alpha   90.00
_cell.angle_beta   90.00
_cell.angle_gamma   90.00
#
_symmetry.space_group_name_H-M   'P 1'
#
loop_
_entity.id
_entity.type
_entity.pdbx_description
1 polymer ?
#
loop_
_entity_poly.entity_id
_entity_poly.type
_entity_poly.pdbx_seq_one_letter_code
_entity_poly.pdbx_strand_id
1 'polypeptide(L)'
;MPVQAQSTDRVLTIFGNDRCPRDTICVRAPESERYRIPKEFRSSPLPPADQPWANRVQSMEYSGSTGTGSCSPVGAGGWTGCYQKMLRQAQQERKQQQQQQQQTPEVDAPR
;
A
#
# COMPACT_ATOMS: atom_id res chain seq x y z
N MET A 1 -23.07 -32.99 -29.56
CA MET A 1 -22.54 -31.99 -28.60
C MET A 1 -22.36 -30.67 -29.35
N PRO A 2 -23.03 -29.56 -28.98
CA PRO A 2 -22.75 -28.27 -29.59
C PRO A 2 -21.42 -27.69 -29.08
N VAL A 3 -20.60 -27.21 -30.01
CA VAL A 3 -19.30 -26.56 -29.77
C VAL A 3 -19.54 -25.16 -29.23
N GLN A 4 -18.93 -24.84 -28.08
CA GLN A 4 -18.89 -23.48 -27.54
C GLN A 4 -17.88 -22.65 -28.36
N ALA A 5 -18.35 -21.62 -29.05
CA ALA A 5 -17.50 -20.61 -29.67
C ALA A 5 -17.01 -19.65 -28.58
N GLN A 6 -15.73 -19.74 -28.20
CA GLN A 6 -15.11 -18.72 -27.36
C GLN A 6 -14.84 -17.48 -28.23
N SER A 7 -15.77 -16.52 -28.23
CA SER A 7 -15.54 -15.20 -28.79
C SER A 7 -14.40 -14.55 -28.02
N THR A 8 -13.20 -14.57 -28.61
CA THR A 8 -11.99 -13.99 -28.04
C THR A 8 -12.10 -12.47 -28.16
N ASP A 9 -12.79 -11.83 -27.23
CA ASP A 9 -12.88 -10.36 -27.20
C ASP A 9 -11.48 -9.81 -26.89
N ARG A 10 -10.78 -9.35 -27.93
CA ARG A 10 -9.46 -8.77 -27.80
C ARG A 10 -9.66 -7.32 -27.36
N VAL A 11 -9.47 -7.07 -26.06
CA VAL A 11 -9.45 -5.71 -25.51
C VAL A 11 -8.01 -5.23 -25.50
N LEU A 12 -7.71 -4.16 -26.25
CA LEU A 12 -6.37 -3.58 -26.36
C LEU A 12 -6.36 -2.13 -25.84
N THR A 13 -5.43 -1.81 -24.94
CA THR A 13 -5.24 -0.42 -24.48
C THR A 13 -4.33 0.33 -25.45
N ILE A 14 -4.83 1.43 -26.00
CA ILE A 14 -4.15 2.29 -26.95
C ILE A 14 -3.77 3.61 -26.28
N PHE A 15 -2.53 4.05 -26.47
CA PHE A 15 -2.01 5.27 -25.86
C PHE A 15 -2.02 6.44 -26.85
N GLY A 16 -2.49 7.61 -26.42
CA GLY A 16 -2.41 8.82 -27.26
C GLY A 16 -3.28 8.73 -28.52
N ASN A 17 -2.65 8.80 -29.71
CA ASN A 17 -3.30 8.80 -31.05
C ASN A 17 -3.05 7.53 -31.88
N ASP A 18 -2.57 6.45 -31.25
CA ASP A 18 -2.26 5.21 -31.95
C ASP A 18 -3.53 4.58 -32.59
N ARG A 19 -3.39 3.96 -33.77
CA ARG A 19 -4.54 3.44 -34.54
C ARG A 19 -5.03 2.11 -33.94
N CYS A 20 -6.34 2.00 -33.73
CA CYS A 20 -6.99 0.74 -33.36
C CYS A 20 -7.06 -0.22 -34.56
N PRO A 21 -6.51 -1.44 -34.47
CA PRO A 21 -6.71 -2.48 -35.48
C PRO A 21 -8.20 -2.86 -35.61
N ARG A 22 -8.61 -3.39 -36.77
CA ARG A 22 -9.98 -3.90 -36.96
C ARG A 22 -10.16 -5.19 -36.14
N ASP A 23 -11.37 -5.41 -35.64
CA ASP A 23 -11.78 -6.58 -34.83
C ASP A 23 -11.27 -6.60 -33.38
N THR A 24 -11.11 -5.45 -32.73
CA THR A 24 -10.63 -5.32 -31.33
C THR A 24 -11.31 -4.12 -30.66
N ILE A 25 -11.74 -4.27 -29.40
CA ILE A 25 -12.29 -3.16 -28.61
C ILE A 25 -11.11 -2.42 -27.98
N CYS A 26 -10.95 -1.14 -28.35
CA CYS A 26 -9.82 -0.34 -27.89
C CYS A 26 -10.19 0.61 -26.76
N VAL A 27 -9.48 0.50 -25.63
CA VAL A 27 -9.60 1.44 -24.50
C VAL A 27 -8.49 2.48 -24.63
N ARG A 28 -8.83 3.77 -24.57
CA ARG A 28 -7.87 4.86 -24.81
C ARG A 28 -7.29 5.41 -23.51
N ALA A 29 -5.98 5.30 -23.35
CA ALA A 29 -5.24 5.90 -22.23
C ALA A 29 -4.47 7.16 -22.69
N PRO A 30 -4.30 8.18 -21.82
CA PRO A 30 -3.50 9.35 -22.14
C PRO A 30 -2.03 8.98 -22.38
N GLU A 31 -1.33 9.76 -23.23
CA GLU A 31 0.07 9.47 -23.58
C GLU A 31 1.03 9.49 -22.38
N SER A 32 0.69 10.25 -21.34
CA SER A 32 1.42 10.28 -20.07
C SER A 32 1.35 8.98 -19.27
N GLU A 33 0.44 8.06 -19.60
CA GLU A 33 0.31 6.74 -18.99
C GLU A 33 1.08 5.65 -19.74
N ARG A 34 1.72 5.97 -20.88
CA ARG A 34 2.51 5.00 -21.68
C ARG A 34 3.72 4.42 -20.91
N TYR A 35 4.36 5.23 -20.07
CA TYR A 35 5.56 4.84 -19.30
C TYR A 35 5.36 4.85 -17.78
N ARG A 36 4.14 5.15 -17.31
CA ARG A 36 3.82 5.23 -15.89
C ARG A 36 3.17 3.93 -15.46
N ILE A 37 3.49 3.47 -14.24
CA ILE A 37 2.83 2.33 -13.59
C ILE A 37 1.30 2.51 -13.73
N PRO A 38 0.54 1.50 -14.20
CA PRO A 38 -0.91 1.60 -14.37
C PRO A 38 -1.63 2.01 -13.07
N LYS A 39 -2.77 2.69 -13.18
CA LYS A 39 -3.48 3.29 -12.03
C LYS A 39 -3.80 2.27 -10.94
N GLU A 40 -4.25 1.10 -11.36
CA GLU A 40 -4.60 -0.05 -10.54
C GLU A 40 -3.42 -0.55 -9.68
N PHE A 41 -2.18 -0.41 -10.14
CA PHE A 41 -1.00 -0.88 -9.40
C PHE A 41 -0.35 0.21 -8.54
N ARG A 42 -0.79 1.48 -8.64
CA ARG A 42 -0.22 2.57 -7.81
C ARG A 42 -0.63 2.49 -6.35
N SER A 43 -1.83 1.98 -6.09
CA SER A 43 -2.43 1.94 -4.76
C SER A 43 -2.28 0.60 -4.06
N SER A 44 -1.70 -0.40 -4.74
CA SER A 44 -1.56 -1.74 -4.17
C SER A 44 -0.55 -1.66 -3.02
N PRO A 45 -0.93 -2.05 -1.79
CA PRO A 45 0.03 -2.24 -0.72
C PRO A 45 1.03 -3.29 -1.20
N LEU A 46 2.30 -2.91 -1.32
CA LEU A 46 3.37 -3.87 -1.61
C LEU A 46 3.35 -4.91 -0.49
N PRO A 47 3.30 -6.22 -0.80
CA PRO A 47 3.44 -7.24 0.22
C PRO A 47 4.79 -7.02 0.93
N PRO A 48 4.94 -7.42 2.20
CA PRO A 48 6.16 -7.16 2.98
C PRO A 48 7.46 -7.63 2.30
N ALA A 49 7.38 -8.67 1.47
CA ALA A 49 8.51 -9.20 0.69
C ALA A 49 9.00 -8.25 -0.42
N ASP A 50 8.10 -7.42 -0.97
CA ASP A 50 8.37 -6.52 -2.11
C ASP A 50 8.62 -5.08 -1.65
N GLN A 51 8.93 -4.86 -0.36
CA GLN A 51 9.28 -3.52 0.10
C GLN A 51 10.57 -3.01 -0.58
N PRO A 52 10.58 -1.74 -1.02
CA PRO A 52 11.76 -1.18 -1.65
C PRO A 52 12.95 -1.22 -0.70
N TRP A 53 14.14 -1.49 -1.24
CA TRP A 53 15.38 -1.58 -0.46
C TRP A 53 15.61 -0.34 0.42
N ALA A 54 15.23 0.85 -0.06
CA ALA A 54 15.31 2.09 0.72
C ALA A 54 14.61 2.00 2.08
N ASN A 55 13.42 1.39 2.16
CA ASN A 55 12.70 1.20 3.42
C ASN A 55 13.41 0.19 4.33
N ARG A 56 14.06 -0.83 3.74
CA ARG A 56 14.83 -1.81 4.50
C ARG A 56 16.11 -1.22 5.09
N VAL A 57 16.78 -0.30 4.40
CA VAL A 57 17.99 0.36 4.93
C VAL A 57 17.66 1.27 6.10
N GLN A 58 16.52 1.98 6.06
CA GLN A 58 16.09 2.85 7.16
C GLN A 58 15.94 2.09 8.50
N SER A 59 15.48 0.84 8.48
CA SER A 59 15.41 0.03 9.70
C SER A 59 16.79 -0.46 10.17
N MET A 60 17.74 -0.64 9.24
CA MET A 60 19.12 -1.01 9.57
C MET A 60 19.86 0.12 10.27
N GLU A 61 19.66 1.38 9.86
CA GLU A 61 20.28 2.56 10.50
C GLU A 61 19.95 2.67 12.00
N TYR A 62 18.71 2.33 12.38
CA TYR A 62 18.28 2.42 13.78
C TYR A 62 18.86 1.30 14.67
N SER A 63 19.25 0.17 14.08
CA SER A 63 19.68 -1.05 14.82
C SER A 63 20.98 -0.88 15.62
N GLY A 64 21.80 0.12 15.30
CA GLY A 64 23.03 0.46 16.03
C GLY A 64 22.97 1.76 16.83
N SER A 65 21.81 2.44 16.88
CA SER A 65 21.70 3.71 17.58
C SER A 65 21.81 3.53 19.11
N THR A 66 22.71 4.29 19.75
CA THR A 66 22.93 4.28 21.21
C THR A 66 22.93 5.71 21.75
N GLY A 67 22.69 5.89 23.06
CA GLY A 67 22.66 7.20 23.70
C GLY A 67 21.25 7.80 23.84
N THR A 68 21.18 9.10 24.10
CA THR A 68 19.91 9.79 24.40
C THR A 68 18.96 9.76 23.21
N GLY A 69 17.70 9.36 23.42
CA GLY A 69 16.70 9.22 22.37
C GLY A 69 16.75 7.91 21.57
N SER A 70 17.81 7.10 21.70
CA SER A 70 17.79 5.70 21.27
C SER A 70 16.93 4.86 22.23
N CYS A 71 16.44 3.69 21.81
CA CYS A 71 15.84 2.69 22.72
C CYS A 71 16.80 1.51 22.92
N SER A 72 18.04 1.83 23.28
CA SER A 72 19.12 0.85 23.47
C SER A 72 19.44 0.68 24.96
N PRO A 73 19.73 -0.55 25.43
CA PRO A 73 20.20 -0.78 26.80
C PRO A 73 21.65 -0.31 27.03
N VAL A 74 22.38 -0.02 25.95
CA VAL A 74 23.77 0.45 26.00
C VAL A 74 23.84 1.95 25.67
N GLY A 75 24.63 2.69 26.45
CA GLY A 75 24.80 4.14 26.32
C GLY A 75 23.91 4.98 27.24
N ALA A 76 24.40 6.16 27.62
CA ALA A 76 23.69 7.06 28.53
C ALA A 76 22.42 7.64 27.88
N GLY A 77 21.29 7.55 28.59
CA GLY A 77 20.03 8.16 28.15
C GLY A 77 19.19 7.33 27.18
N GLY A 78 19.54 6.08 26.86
CA GLY A 78 18.72 5.20 26.00
C GLY A 78 17.35 4.84 26.58
N TRP A 79 17.16 4.97 27.90
CA TRP A 79 15.84 4.77 28.52
C TRP A 79 14.81 5.82 28.05
N THR A 80 15.26 7.02 27.69
CA THR A 80 14.37 8.11 27.25
C THR A 80 13.70 7.82 25.91
N GLY A 81 14.40 7.17 24.97
CA GLY A 81 13.84 6.78 23.68
C GLY A 81 12.85 5.61 23.80
N CYS A 82 13.12 4.65 24.69
CA CYS A 82 12.15 3.57 24.98
C CYS A 82 10.87 4.11 25.63
N TYR A 83 10.99 5.05 26.57
CA TYR A 83 9.84 5.70 27.18
C TYR A 83 8.98 6.42 26.14
N GLN A 84 9.59 7.20 25.25
CA GLN A 84 8.88 7.84 24.12
C GLN A 84 8.21 6.82 23.20
N LYS A 85 8.86 5.67 22.95
CA LYS A 85 8.29 4.58 22.12
C LYS A 85 7.02 4.01 22.75
N MET A 86 7.03 3.71 24.06
CA MET A 86 5.84 3.23 24.77
C MET A 86 4.70 4.25 24.71
N LEU A 87 4.99 5.55 24.90
CA LEU A 87 3.97 6.59 24.78
C LEU A 87 3.35 6.63 23.37
N ARG A 88 4.17 6.54 22.32
CA ARG A 88 3.69 6.49 20.92
C ARG A 88 2.82 5.26 20.67
N GLN A 89 3.23 4.09 21.17
CA GLN A 89 2.45 2.85 21.04
C GLN A 89 1.09 2.99 21.73
N ALA A 90 1.05 3.47 22.97
CA ALA A 90 -0.22 3.69 23.68
C ALA A 90 -1.14 4.69 22.96
N GLN A 91 -0.58 5.73 22.34
CA GLN A 91 -1.37 6.67 21.52
C GLN A 91 -1.90 6.02 20.24
N GLN A 92 -1.09 5.20 19.57
CA GLN A 92 -1.49 4.47 18.37
C GLN A 92 -2.60 3.47 18.69
N GLU A 93 -2.47 2.71 19.77
CA GLU A 93 -3.51 1.78 20.25
C GLU A 93 -4.84 2.49 20.49
N ARG A 94 -4.83 3.65 21.17
CA ARG A 94 -6.06 4.46 21.36
C ARG A 94 -6.68 4.92 20.04
N LYS A 95 -5.86 5.36 19.08
CA LYS A 95 -6.33 5.78 17.75
C LYS A 95 -6.94 4.61 16.98
N GLN A 96 -6.31 3.44 17.03
CA GLN A 96 -6.80 2.23 16.40
C GLN A 96 -8.14 1.80 17.04
N GLN A 97 -8.25 1.80 18.37
CA GLN A 97 -9.51 1.51 19.07
C GLN A 97 -10.65 2.46 18.67
N GLN A 98 -10.38 3.76 18.54
CA GLN A 98 -11.37 4.75 18.09
C GLN A 98 -11.81 4.52 16.64
N GLN A 99 -10.86 4.19 15.75
CA GLN A 99 -11.17 3.85 14.35
C GLN A 99 -11.98 2.55 14.25
N GLN A 100 -11.67 1.56 15.09
CA GLN A 100 -12.36 0.27 15.11
C GLN A 100 -13.80 0.40 15.62
N GLN A 101 -14.04 1.26 16.62
CA GLN A 101 -15.40 1.60 17.09
C GLN A 101 -16.23 2.32 16.01
N GLN A 102 -15.61 3.18 15.19
CA GLN A 102 -16.26 3.85 14.06
C GLN A 102 -16.54 2.91 12.87
N GLN A 103 -15.85 1.77 12.78
CA GLN A 103 -16.00 0.79 11.70
C GLN A 103 -17.08 -0.26 11.95
N THR A 104 -17.69 -0.33 13.14
CA THR A 104 -18.93 -1.09 13.36
C THR A 104 -20.10 -0.27 12.78
N PRO A 105 -20.66 -0.62 11.61
CA PRO A 105 -21.90 -0.01 11.18
C PRO A 105 -23.02 -0.59 12.04
N GLU A 106 -23.97 0.26 12.37
CA GLU A 106 -25.30 -0.07 12.87
C GLU A 106 -25.89 -1.27 12.11
N VAL A 107 -25.83 -2.46 12.70
CA VAL A 107 -26.58 -3.63 12.24
C VAL A 107 -27.70 -3.88 13.25
N ASP A 108 -28.90 -3.58 12.77
CA ASP A 108 -30.20 -4.04 13.25
C ASP A 108 -30.77 -3.44 14.54
N ALA A 109 -31.48 -2.32 14.38
CA ALA A 109 -32.64 -2.01 15.19
C ALA A 109 -33.90 -2.62 14.52
N PRO A 110 -34.50 -3.68 15.05
CA PRO A 110 -35.85 -4.07 14.62
C PRO A 110 -36.88 -3.14 15.28
N ARG A 111 -37.83 -2.75 14.43
CA ARG A 111 -38.99 -1.89 14.68
C ARG A 111 -40.01 -2.51 15.62
#